data_AF-Q6QUQ4-F1
#
_entry.id   AF-Q6QUQ4-F1
#
_cell.length_a   1.000
_cell.length_b   1.000
_cell.length_c   1.000
_cell.angle_alpha   90.00
_cell.angle_beta   90.00
_cell.angle_gamma   90.00
#
_symmetry.space_group_name_H-M   'P 1'
#
loop_
_entity.id
_entity.type
_entity.pdbx_description
1 polymer ?
#
loop_
_entity_poly.entity_id
_entity_poly.type
_entity_poly.pdbx_seq_one_letter_code
_entity_poly.pdbx_strand_id
1 'polypeptide(L)'
;HEFLSKSEAEFALKLLHQQDHSQSFVFSPIAISLALYSLYEAARGETRSQIHDCLFKNATDGEMVTHFSNVSTALSAMKKDPQVKICNHIICRNGIKTESLCLDKVKLLYNCEVSSHDLDNEKETIKTINKLIRENTDGHIKKINTKISIDKDQVVVFLSAACFEAQWQNKFHKLSTSKKEFFCTANSHRNIKFLHATG
;
A
#
# COMPACT_ATOMS: atom_id res chain seq x y z
N HIS A 1 -11.61 6.41 17.33
CA HIS A 1 -11.02 5.17 16.75
C HIS A 1 -11.94 4.46 15.75
N GLU A 2 -13.18 4.14 16.11
CA GLU A 2 -14.09 3.39 15.21
C GLU A 2 -14.48 4.13 13.92
N PHE A 3 -14.71 5.45 13.99
CA PHE A 3 -15.10 6.24 12.81
C PHE A 3 -13.99 6.36 11.75
N LEU A 4 -12.72 6.43 12.16
CA LEU A 4 -11.58 6.52 11.23
C LEU A 4 -11.41 5.19 10.48
N SER A 5 -11.48 4.07 11.21
CA SER A 5 -11.45 2.73 10.58
C SER A 5 -12.60 2.55 9.57
N LYS A 6 -13.80 3.08 9.89
CA LYS A 6 -14.92 3.11 8.96
C LYS A 6 -14.64 3.98 7.73
N SER A 7 -14.04 5.14 7.91
CA SER A 7 -13.69 6.05 6.79
C SER A 7 -12.69 5.39 5.83
N GLU A 8 -11.68 4.67 6.35
CA GLU A 8 -10.76 3.89 5.52
C GLU A 8 -11.45 2.77 4.75
N ALA A 9 -12.40 2.07 5.39
CA ALA A 9 -13.20 1.06 4.73
C ALA A 9 -14.08 1.65 3.61
N GLU A 10 -14.68 2.82 3.84
CA GLU A 10 -15.44 3.54 2.82
C GLU A 10 -14.55 4.00 1.65
N PHE A 11 -13.35 4.52 1.95
CA PHE A 11 -12.35 4.85 0.94
C PHE A 11 -11.95 3.63 0.11
N ALA A 12 -11.67 2.50 0.76
CA ALA A 12 -11.36 1.23 0.10
C ALA A 12 -12.49 0.76 -0.83
N LEU A 13 -13.75 0.84 -0.36
CA LEU A 13 -14.92 0.46 -1.15
C LEU A 13 -15.13 1.39 -2.35
N LYS A 14 -14.90 2.69 -2.20
CA LYS A 14 -14.94 3.65 -3.33
C LYS A 14 -13.89 3.30 -4.38
N LEU A 15 -12.66 3.00 -3.97
CA LEU A 15 -11.60 2.56 -4.90
C LEU A 15 -12.00 1.26 -5.61
N LEU A 16 -12.56 0.30 -4.88
CA LEU A 16 -13.02 -0.98 -5.43
C LEU A 16 -14.07 -0.77 -6.53
N HIS A 17 -15.07 0.07 -6.29
CA HIS A 17 -16.14 0.37 -7.26
C HIS A 17 -15.66 1.09 -8.53
N GLN A 18 -14.49 1.71 -8.50
CA GLN A 18 -13.92 2.41 -9.65
C GLN A 18 -13.07 1.50 -10.54
N GLN A 19 -12.81 0.25 -10.13
CA GLN A 19 -11.98 -0.65 -10.90
C GLN A 19 -12.75 -1.35 -12.02
N ASP A 20 -12.02 -1.76 -13.05
CA ASP A 20 -12.56 -2.65 -14.08
C ASP A 20 -12.76 -4.05 -13.51
N HIS A 21 -14.02 -4.41 -13.31
CA HIS A 21 -14.42 -5.72 -12.77
C HIS A 21 -14.36 -6.86 -13.81
N SER A 22 -13.98 -6.57 -15.06
CA SER A 22 -13.77 -7.60 -16.08
C SER A 22 -12.48 -8.41 -15.85
N GLN A 23 -11.56 -7.89 -15.03
CA GLN A 23 -10.29 -8.53 -14.71
C GLN A 23 -10.16 -8.81 -13.22
N SER A 24 -9.43 -9.87 -12.86
CA SER A 24 -9.07 -10.12 -11.47
C SER A 24 -8.01 -9.13 -11.02
N PHE A 25 -8.24 -8.45 -9.90
CA PHE A 25 -7.27 -7.57 -9.28
C PHE A 25 -7.24 -7.75 -7.77
N VAL A 26 -6.16 -7.28 -7.16
CA VAL A 26 -5.98 -7.18 -5.71
C VAL A 26 -5.28 -5.86 -5.42
N PHE A 27 -5.66 -5.21 -4.33
CA PHE A 27 -5.00 -3.99 -3.88
C PHE A 27 -4.96 -3.97 -2.36
N SER A 28 -4.10 -3.10 -1.82
CA SER A 28 -3.99 -2.85 -0.38
C SER A 28 -4.50 -1.44 -0.10
N PRO A 29 -5.71 -1.29 0.45
CA PRO A 29 -6.23 0.03 0.81
C PRO A 29 -5.31 0.76 1.78
N ILE A 30 -4.75 0.05 2.76
CA ILE A 30 -3.89 0.66 3.77
C ILE A 30 -2.59 1.23 3.19
N ALA A 31 -1.98 0.53 2.21
CA ALA A 31 -0.79 1.05 1.54
C ALA A 31 -1.12 2.35 0.77
N ILE A 32 -2.25 2.38 0.06
CA ILE A 32 -2.72 3.58 -0.64
C ILE A 32 -2.97 4.72 0.35
N SER A 33 -3.66 4.45 1.45
CA SER A 33 -3.93 5.44 2.50
C SER A 33 -2.63 6.02 3.08
N LEU A 34 -1.61 5.19 3.36
CA LEU A 34 -0.33 5.65 3.89
C LEU A 34 0.48 6.49 2.90
N ALA A 35 0.45 6.13 1.61
CA ALA A 35 1.07 6.94 0.56
C ALA A 35 0.38 8.30 0.41
N LEU A 36 -0.96 8.32 0.39
CA LEU A 36 -1.75 9.55 0.34
C LEU A 36 -1.58 10.40 1.59
N TYR A 37 -1.46 9.77 2.76
CA TYR A 37 -1.22 10.48 4.00
C TYR A 37 0.19 11.10 4.07
N SER A 38 1.20 10.42 3.54
CA SER A 38 2.54 11.01 3.38
C SER A 38 2.49 12.25 2.46
N LEU A 39 1.69 12.19 1.39
CA LEU A 39 1.44 13.35 0.52
C LEU A 39 0.63 14.44 1.24
N TYR A 40 -0.34 14.07 2.09
CA TYR A 40 -1.12 15.00 2.91
C TYR A 40 -0.21 15.88 3.79
N GLU A 41 0.75 15.27 4.48
CA GLU A 41 1.74 15.97 5.33
C GLU A 41 2.62 16.93 4.52
N ALA A 42 3.00 16.56 3.30
CA ALA A 42 3.80 17.39 2.40
C ALA A 42 2.99 18.48 1.68
N ALA A 43 1.69 18.27 1.48
CA ALA A 43 0.82 19.18 0.74
C ALA A 43 0.39 20.39 1.57
N ARG A 44 -0.05 21.45 0.87
CA ARG A 44 -0.62 22.68 1.45
C ARG A 44 -1.86 23.08 0.65
N GLY A 45 -2.67 23.96 1.23
CA GLY A 45 -3.86 24.54 0.57
C GLY A 45 -4.82 23.48 0.04
N GLU A 46 -5.32 23.70 -1.18
CA GLU A 46 -6.38 22.88 -1.79
C GLU A 46 -6.00 21.39 -1.92
N THR A 47 -4.77 21.08 -2.34
CA THR A 47 -4.31 19.69 -2.46
C THR A 47 -4.37 18.96 -1.13
N ARG A 48 -3.98 19.63 -0.04
CA ARG A 48 -4.06 19.06 1.32
C ARG A 48 -5.52 18.79 1.70
N SER A 49 -6.41 19.75 1.46
CA SER A 49 -7.85 19.63 1.76
C SER A 49 -8.54 18.52 0.97
N GLN A 50 -8.21 18.35 -0.31
CA GLN A 50 -8.80 17.29 -1.13
C GLN A 50 -8.38 15.88 -0.65
N ILE A 51 -7.12 15.72 -0.23
CA ILE A 51 -6.64 14.43 0.32
C ILE A 51 -7.32 14.16 1.67
N HIS A 52 -7.42 15.17 2.52
CA HIS A 52 -8.15 15.09 3.79
C HIS A 52 -9.57 14.57 3.60
N ASP A 53 -10.34 15.22 2.72
CA ASP A 53 -11.75 14.88 2.49
C ASP A 53 -11.94 13.53 1.81
N CYS A 54 -10.95 13.10 1.02
CA CYS A 54 -10.93 11.79 0.39
C CYS A 54 -10.72 10.67 1.41
N LEU A 55 -9.76 10.84 2.33
CA LEU A 55 -9.38 9.82 3.31
C LEU A 55 -10.31 9.81 4.54
N PHE A 56 -10.59 10.98 5.13
CA PHE A 56 -11.31 11.10 6.40
C PHE A 56 -12.14 12.39 6.48
N LYS A 57 -13.22 12.44 5.70
CA LYS A 57 -14.18 13.55 5.79
C LYS A 57 -14.65 13.71 7.25
N ASN A 58 -14.38 14.88 7.83
CA ASN A 58 -14.68 15.30 9.21
C ASN A 58 -13.68 14.89 10.32
N ALA A 59 -12.54 14.27 10.01
CA ALA A 59 -11.49 14.10 11.02
C ALA A 59 -10.76 15.43 11.28
N THR A 60 -10.14 15.56 12.44
CA THR A 60 -9.15 16.60 12.70
C THR A 60 -7.74 16.12 12.35
N ASP A 61 -6.82 17.05 12.13
CA ASP A 61 -5.39 16.74 11.91
C ASP A 61 -4.81 15.87 13.03
N GLY A 62 -5.10 16.20 14.29
CA GLY A 62 -4.61 15.45 15.44
C GLY A 62 -5.14 14.01 15.49
N GLU A 63 -6.39 13.79 15.08
CA GLU A 63 -6.98 12.45 15.01
C GLU A 63 -6.34 11.61 13.90
N MET A 64 -6.11 12.18 12.71
CA MET A 64 -5.46 11.46 11.62
C MET A 64 -4.00 11.12 11.95
N VAL A 65 -3.25 12.07 12.52
CA VAL A 65 -1.87 11.85 12.98
C VAL A 65 -1.83 10.69 13.97
N THR A 66 -2.70 10.72 14.98
CA THR A 66 -2.79 9.68 16.00
C THR A 66 -3.15 8.33 15.38
N HIS A 67 -4.12 8.32 14.46
CA HIS A 67 -4.60 7.10 13.80
C HIS A 67 -3.51 6.45 12.95
N PHE A 68 -2.88 7.18 12.03
CA PHE A 68 -1.85 6.60 11.19
C PHE A 68 -0.58 6.24 11.95
N SER A 69 -0.27 6.96 13.04
CA SER A 69 0.86 6.58 13.91
C SER A 69 0.59 5.24 14.60
N ASN A 70 -0.63 5.05 15.11
CA ASN A 70 -1.04 3.78 15.72
C ASN A 70 -1.09 2.65 14.70
N VAL A 71 -1.60 2.90 13.49
CA VAL A 71 -1.63 1.90 12.41
C VAL A 71 -0.20 1.51 12.02
N SER A 72 0.69 2.48 11.78
CA SER A 72 2.09 2.19 11.46
C SER A 72 2.76 1.36 12.55
N THR A 73 2.57 1.75 13.82
CA THR A 73 3.14 1.04 14.98
C THR A 73 2.61 -0.40 15.06
N ALA A 74 1.30 -0.58 14.89
CA ALA A 74 0.66 -1.90 14.94
C ALA A 74 1.18 -2.81 13.81
N LEU A 75 1.28 -2.31 12.58
CA LEU A 75 1.79 -3.08 11.45
C LEU A 75 3.27 -3.44 11.63
N SER A 76 4.10 -2.51 12.12
CA SER A 76 5.52 -2.79 12.41
C SER A 76 5.74 -3.75 13.57
N ALA A 77 4.77 -3.87 14.49
CA ALA A 77 4.83 -4.82 15.61
C ALA A 77 4.51 -6.27 15.17
N MET A 78 3.80 -6.47 14.06
CA MET A 78 3.42 -7.77 13.52
C MET A 78 4.59 -8.48 12.81
N LYS A 79 5.59 -8.90 13.58
CA LYS A 79 6.84 -9.50 13.06
C LYS A 79 6.81 -11.02 12.92
N LYS A 80 5.74 -11.68 13.38
CA LYS A 80 5.55 -13.15 13.36
C LYS A 80 4.10 -13.45 13.01
N ASP A 81 3.80 -14.69 12.67
CA ASP A 81 2.46 -15.16 12.28
C ASP A 81 1.32 -14.66 13.20
N PRO A 82 0.37 -13.83 12.70
CA PRO A 82 0.33 -13.23 11.37
C PRO A 82 1.33 -12.07 11.19
N GLN A 83 2.16 -12.14 10.16
CA GLN A 83 3.19 -11.15 9.87
C GLN A 83 2.70 -10.09 8.86
N VAL A 84 3.08 -8.83 9.09
CA VAL A 84 2.99 -7.76 8.09
C VAL A 84 4.38 -7.21 7.79
N LYS A 85 4.66 -7.01 6.51
CA LYS A 85 5.85 -6.31 6.01
C LYS A 85 5.38 -5.07 5.28
N ILE A 86 5.83 -3.90 5.71
CA ILE A 86 5.43 -2.64 5.12
C ILE A 86 6.65 -1.81 4.74
N CYS A 87 6.58 -1.19 3.57
CA CYS A 87 7.56 -0.27 3.02
C CYS A 87 6.85 1.06 2.81
N ASN A 88 7.26 2.11 3.53
CA ASN A 88 6.86 3.49 3.26
C ASN A 88 8.12 4.26 2.88
N HIS A 89 8.14 4.91 1.71
CA HIS A 89 9.31 5.61 1.22
C HIS A 89 8.95 6.88 0.46
N ILE A 90 9.67 7.97 0.71
CA ILE A 90 9.62 9.19 -0.08
C ILE A 90 10.94 9.34 -0.83
N ILE A 91 10.86 9.33 -2.16
CA ILE A 91 12.02 9.49 -3.04
C ILE A 91 11.97 10.92 -3.59
N CYS A 92 12.92 11.75 -3.18
CA CYS A 92 13.05 13.12 -3.66
C CYS A 92 14.06 13.20 -4.80
N ARG A 93 13.85 14.13 -5.74
CA ARG A 93 14.87 14.47 -6.73
C ARG A 93 16.06 15.14 -6.06
N ASN A 94 17.26 14.79 -6.52
CA ASN A 94 18.49 15.45 -6.10
C ASN A 94 18.41 16.99 -6.25
N GLY A 95 18.89 17.71 -5.23
CA GLY A 95 18.92 19.17 -5.23
C GLY A 95 17.61 19.86 -4.80
N ILE A 96 16.52 19.11 -4.62
CA ILE A 96 15.28 19.68 -4.06
C ILE A 96 15.43 19.89 -2.56
N LYS A 97 15.22 21.13 -2.11
CA LYS A 97 15.15 21.45 -0.68
C LYS A 97 13.79 21.03 -0.13
N THR A 98 13.80 20.07 0.77
CA THR A 98 12.62 19.62 1.51
C THR A 98 12.56 20.28 2.88
N GLU A 99 11.36 20.57 3.37
CA GLU A 99 11.15 21.07 4.73
C GLU A 99 11.45 19.94 5.75
N SER A 100 12.51 20.08 6.55
CA SER A 100 12.98 19.04 7.47
C SER A 100 11.91 18.60 8.46
N LEU A 101 11.14 19.55 8.99
CA LEU A 101 10.02 19.32 9.91
C LEU A 101 8.97 18.36 9.35
N CYS A 102 8.70 18.41 8.04
CA CYS A 102 7.76 17.48 7.39
C CYS A 102 8.36 16.08 7.29
N LEU A 103 9.62 15.97 6.89
CA LEU A 103 10.31 14.69 6.75
C LEU A 103 10.51 13.98 8.08
N ASP A 104 10.81 14.74 9.14
CA ASP A 104 11.01 14.20 10.48
C ASP A 104 9.71 13.64 11.05
N LYS A 105 8.57 14.31 10.82
CA LYS A 105 7.25 13.80 11.19
C LYS A 105 6.93 12.48 10.52
N VAL A 106 7.12 12.37 9.19
CA VAL A 106 6.76 11.15 8.47
C VAL A 106 7.69 9.98 8.79
N LYS A 107 8.97 10.24 9.03
CA LYS A 107 9.93 9.25 9.52
C LYS A 107 9.52 8.71 10.90
N LEU A 108 9.26 9.61 11.83
CA LEU A 108 8.99 9.26 13.23
C LEU A 108 7.67 8.53 13.41
N LEU A 109 6.60 9.02 12.76
CA LEU A 109 5.24 8.57 13.04
C LEU A 109 4.79 7.42 12.14
N TYR A 110 5.32 7.33 10.93
CA TYR A 110 4.83 6.38 9.91
C TYR A 110 5.92 5.42 9.40
N ASN A 111 7.06 5.40 10.09
CA ASN A 111 8.22 4.57 9.76
C ASN A 111 8.61 4.69 8.28
N CYS A 112 8.51 5.92 7.76
CA CYS A 112 8.71 6.24 6.36
C CYS A 112 10.15 6.68 6.10
N GLU A 113 10.86 5.94 5.25
CA GLU A 113 12.21 6.33 4.84
C GLU A 113 12.16 7.45 3.82
N VAL A 114 13.22 8.27 3.79
CA VAL A 114 13.35 9.38 2.82
C VAL A 114 14.73 9.34 2.23
N SER A 115 14.82 9.34 0.90
CA SER A 115 16.08 9.38 0.17
C SER A 115 16.02 10.32 -1.02
N SER A 116 17.20 10.75 -1.48
CA SER A 116 17.34 11.57 -2.68
C SER A 116 17.97 10.75 -3.80
N HIS A 117 17.39 10.82 -4.99
CA HIS A 117 17.86 10.10 -6.16
C HIS A 117 17.83 10.97 -7.41
N ASP A 118 18.61 10.57 -8.40
CA ASP A 118 18.44 11.06 -9.77
C ASP A 118 17.18 10.42 -10.37
N LEU A 119 16.23 11.27 -10.81
CA LEU A 119 14.96 10.86 -11.40
C LEU A 119 14.95 11.06 -12.92
N ASP A 120 16.06 11.51 -13.53
CA ASP A 120 16.15 11.76 -14.97
C ASP A 120 16.25 10.46 -15.78
N ASN A 121 16.71 9.38 -15.15
CA ASN A 121 16.78 8.05 -15.74
C ASN A 121 15.68 7.14 -15.19
N GLU A 122 14.53 7.15 -15.86
CA GLU A 122 13.35 6.34 -15.53
C GLU A 122 13.69 4.86 -15.24
N LYS A 123 14.57 4.24 -16.04
CA LYS A 123 14.93 2.83 -15.86
C LYS A 123 15.68 2.59 -14.55
N GLU A 124 16.61 3.48 -14.19
CA GLU A 124 17.35 3.37 -12.93
C GLU A 124 16.48 3.74 -11.73
N THR A 125 15.58 4.72 -11.87
CA THR A 125 14.57 5.04 -10.86
C THR A 125 13.66 3.84 -10.58
N ILE A 126 13.13 3.18 -11.61
CA ILE A 126 12.28 1.99 -11.46
C ILE A 126 13.07 0.83 -10.82
N LYS A 127 14.34 0.63 -11.19
CA LYS A 127 15.21 -0.35 -10.52
C LYS A 127 15.37 -0.06 -9.04
N THR A 128 15.57 1.22 -8.69
CA THR A 128 15.70 1.67 -7.29
C THR A 128 14.41 1.42 -6.52
N ILE A 129 13.25 1.79 -7.07
CA ILE A 129 11.93 1.52 -6.47
C ILE A 129 11.74 0.01 -6.24
N ASN A 130 12.01 -0.82 -7.25
CA ASN A 130 11.88 -2.27 -7.12
C ASN A 130 12.82 -2.86 -6.07
N LYS A 131 14.05 -2.33 -5.97
CA LYS A 131 15.01 -2.72 -4.93
C LYS A 131 14.46 -2.40 -3.53
N LEU A 132 14.03 -1.16 -3.31
CA LEU A 132 13.47 -0.71 -2.03
C LEU A 132 12.27 -1.57 -1.60
N ILE A 133 11.33 -1.83 -2.50
CA ILE A 133 10.16 -2.67 -2.23
C ILE A 133 10.59 -4.10 -1.90
N ARG A 134 11.51 -4.67 -2.70
CA ARG A 134 11.97 -6.03 -2.50
C ARG A 134 12.65 -6.19 -1.14
N GLU A 135 13.52 -5.27 -0.77
CA GLU A 135 14.25 -5.30 0.51
C GLU A 135 13.29 -5.15 1.70
N ASN A 136 12.34 -4.22 1.63
CA ASN A 136 11.39 -3.97 2.72
C ASN A 136 10.22 -4.97 2.80
N THR A 137 10.07 -5.84 1.81
CA THR A 137 9.04 -6.89 1.79
C THR A 137 9.62 -8.30 1.82
N ASP A 138 10.90 -8.47 2.19
CA ASP A 138 11.64 -9.74 2.17
C ASP A 138 11.50 -10.51 0.84
N GLY A 139 11.38 -9.78 -0.27
CA GLY A 139 11.23 -10.35 -1.61
C GLY A 139 9.85 -10.91 -1.95
N HIS A 140 8.84 -10.72 -1.11
CA HIS A 140 7.45 -11.08 -1.43
C HIS A 140 6.93 -10.25 -2.60
N ILE A 141 7.25 -8.95 -2.64
CA ILE A 141 6.96 -8.08 -3.77
C ILE A 141 8.26 -7.87 -4.55
N LYS A 142 8.41 -8.59 -5.67
CA LYS A 142 9.66 -8.60 -6.46
C LYS A 142 9.83 -7.40 -7.38
N LYS A 143 8.73 -6.94 -7.96
CA LYS A 143 8.69 -5.83 -8.90
C LYS A 143 7.28 -5.24 -8.95
N ILE A 144 7.20 -3.94 -9.19
CA ILE A 144 5.96 -3.32 -9.63
C ILE A 144 5.69 -3.77 -11.06
N ASN A 145 4.50 -4.32 -11.30
CA ASN A 145 4.09 -4.83 -12.61
C ASN A 145 3.32 -3.78 -13.44
N THR A 146 3.08 -2.60 -12.88
CA THR A 146 2.42 -1.49 -13.55
C THR A 146 3.41 -0.74 -14.43
N LYS A 147 2.95 -0.24 -15.58
CA LYS A 147 3.68 0.78 -16.34
C LYS A 147 3.74 2.05 -15.50
N ILE A 148 4.80 2.19 -14.71
CA ILE A 148 5.15 3.45 -14.07
C ILE A 148 5.88 4.26 -15.15
N SER A 149 5.43 5.49 -15.36
CA SER A 149 6.19 6.50 -16.07
C SER A 149 6.65 7.53 -15.06
N ILE A 150 7.94 7.84 -15.06
CA ILE A 150 8.51 8.94 -14.27
C ILE A 150 8.72 10.10 -15.22
N ASP A 151 8.01 11.20 -14.99
CA ASP A 151 8.13 12.40 -15.81
C ASP A 151 9.46 13.12 -15.50
N LYS A 152 10.04 13.78 -16.50
CA LYS A 152 11.20 14.67 -16.35
C LYS A 152 10.94 15.84 -15.41
N ASP A 153 9.70 16.19 -15.14
CA ASP A 153 9.36 17.22 -14.15
C ASP A 153 9.03 16.65 -12.75
N GLN A 154 9.07 15.32 -12.58
CA GLN A 154 8.71 14.68 -11.32
C GLN A 154 9.79 14.90 -10.25
N VAL A 155 9.45 15.65 -9.21
CA VAL A 155 10.37 16.01 -8.12
C VAL A 155 10.30 15.09 -6.90
N VAL A 156 9.20 14.36 -6.72
CA VAL A 156 8.97 13.47 -5.56
C VAL A 156 8.14 12.24 -5.98
N VAL A 157 8.45 11.08 -5.39
CA VAL A 157 7.65 9.85 -5.45
C VAL A 157 7.28 9.42 -4.04
N PHE A 158 5.98 9.26 -3.78
CA PHE A 158 5.45 8.68 -2.54
C PHE A 158 5.16 7.20 -2.77
N LEU A 159 5.85 6.34 -2.04
CA LEU A 159 5.77 4.89 -2.20
C LEU A 159 5.24 4.26 -0.91
N SER A 160 4.24 3.40 -1.04
CA SER A 160 3.86 2.48 0.02
C SER A 160 3.57 1.09 -0.54
N ALA A 161 4.06 0.05 0.12
CA ALA A 161 3.81 -1.33 -0.23
C ALA A 161 3.65 -2.17 1.05
N ALA A 162 2.64 -3.05 1.06
CA ALA A 162 2.37 -3.92 2.20
C ALA A 162 2.20 -5.37 1.75
N CYS A 163 2.79 -6.30 2.52
CA CYS A 163 2.62 -7.73 2.38
C CYS A 163 2.09 -8.30 3.70
N PHE A 164 1.03 -9.10 3.61
CA PHE A 164 0.46 -9.82 4.74
C PHE A 164 0.71 -11.31 4.54
N GLU A 165 1.22 -11.97 5.57
CA GLU A 165 1.47 -13.40 5.59
C GLU A 165 0.89 -13.98 6.89
N ALA A 166 0.01 -14.97 6.76
CA ALA A 166 -0.58 -15.64 7.91
C ALA A 166 -0.84 -17.12 7.62
N GLN A 167 -0.78 -17.94 8.67
CA GLN A 167 -1.29 -19.29 8.64
C GLN A 167 -2.79 -19.31 8.89
N TRP A 168 -3.50 -20.15 8.15
CA TRP A 168 -4.88 -20.48 8.49
C TRP A 168 -4.93 -21.06 9.90
N GLN A 169 -5.86 -20.57 10.73
CA GLN A 169 -6.15 -21.16 12.04
C GLN A 169 -6.54 -22.64 11.91
N ASN A 170 -7.40 -22.94 10.93
CA ASN A 170 -7.76 -24.30 10.54
C ASN A 170 -7.19 -24.58 9.14
N LYS A 171 -6.08 -25.31 9.08
CA LYS A 171 -5.36 -25.57 7.82
C LYS A 171 -6.11 -26.58 6.95
N PHE A 172 -6.11 -26.32 5.65
CA PHE A 172 -6.61 -27.28 4.66
C PHE A 172 -5.66 -28.48 4.55
N HIS A 173 -6.21 -29.69 4.62
CA HIS A 173 -5.43 -30.91 4.39
C HIS A 173 -5.11 -31.06 2.90
N LYS A 174 -3.83 -31.28 2.57
CA LYS A 174 -3.38 -31.45 1.17
C LYS A 174 -4.10 -32.59 0.45
N LEU A 175 -4.40 -33.68 1.17
CA LEU A 175 -5.12 -34.84 0.62
C LEU A 175 -6.58 -34.54 0.26
N SER A 176 -7.16 -33.50 0.85
CA SER A 176 -8.52 -33.04 0.54
C SER A 176 -8.55 -32.06 -0.64
N THR A 177 -7.39 -31.61 -1.13
CA THR A 177 -7.31 -30.72 -2.29
C THR A 177 -7.55 -31.52 -3.57
N SER A 178 -8.55 -31.12 -4.35
CA SER A 178 -8.94 -31.81 -5.60
C SER A 178 -9.05 -30.83 -6.77
N LYS A 179 -8.80 -31.31 -7.98
CA LYS A 179 -9.05 -30.52 -9.19
C LYS A 179 -10.55 -30.52 -9.48
N LYS A 180 -11.13 -29.34 -9.65
CA LYS A 180 -12.53 -29.17 -10.10
C LYS A 180 -12.61 -28.06 -11.15
N GLU A 181 -13.71 -28.05 -11.89
CA GLU A 181 -14.00 -27.00 -12.86
C GLU A 181 -14.36 -25.69 -12.15
N PHE A 182 -13.71 -24.61 -12.57
CA PHE A 182 -14.04 -23.24 -12.20
C PHE A 182 -14.51 -22.51 -13.45
N PHE A 183 -15.75 -22.03 -13.42
CA PHE A 183 -16.36 -21.27 -14.52
C PHE A 183 -15.98 -19.80 -14.36
N CYS A 184 -15.07 -19.31 -15.21
CA CYS A 184 -14.63 -17.92 -15.23
C CYS A 184 -15.71 -16.99 -15.81
N THR A 185 -16.39 -17.44 -16.87
CA THR A 185 -17.54 -16.79 -17.52
C THR A 185 -18.50 -17.86 -18.02
N ALA A 186 -19.66 -17.47 -18.56
CA ALA A 186 -20.62 -18.41 -19.15
C ALA A 186 -20.00 -19.36 -20.21
N ASN A 187 -18.98 -18.89 -20.94
CA ASN A 187 -18.36 -19.62 -22.05
C ASN A 187 -16.90 -20.03 -21.77
N SER A 188 -16.38 -19.80 -20.56
CA SER A 188 -14.98 -20.07 -20.22
C SER A 188 -14.86 -20.76 -18.86
N HIS A 189 -14.20 -21.92 -18.84
CA HIS A 189 -13.91 -22.67 -17.62
C HIS A 189 -12.46 -23.15 -17.63
N ARG A 190 -11.95 -23.45 -16.43
CA ARG A 190 -10.63 -24.05 -16.24
C ARG A 190 -10.62 -24.98 -15.03
N ASN A 191 -9.80 -26.02 -15.09
CA ASN A 191 -9.59 -26.91 -13.95
C ASN A 191 -8.58 -26.31 -12.96
N ILE A 192 -9.01 -26.03 -11.73
CA ILE A 192 -8.16 -25.50 -10.66
C ILE A 192 -8.19 -26.40 -9.43
N LYS A 193 -7.20 -26.25 -8.55
CA LYS A 193 -7.17 -26.95 -7.26
C LYS A 193 -8.09 -26.23 -6.28
N PHE A 194 -9.15 -26.89 -5.84
CA PHE A 194 -10.02 -26.41 -4.77
C PHE A 194 -9.51 -26.96 -3.44
N LEU A 195 -9.31 -26.07 -2.47
CA LEU A 195 -9.02 -26.44 -1.09
C LEU A 195 -10.32 -26.94 -0.43
N HIS A 196 -10.23 -27.93 0.44
CA HIS A 196 -11.38 -28.50 1.15
C HIS A 196 -11.02 -28.78 2.61
N ALA A 197 -11.93 -28.39 3.51
CA ALA A 197 -11.87 -28.71 4.93
C ALA A 197 -13.31 -29.05 5.38
N THR A 198 -13.45 -30.12 6.15
CA THR A 198 -14.66 -30.38 6.94
C THR A 198 -14.49 -29.64 8.27
N GLY A 199 -15.36 -28.66 8.53
CA GLY A 199 -15.40 -27.96 9.81
C GLY A 199 -15.94 -28.84 10.92
#